data_AF-A0A3D1AZZ9-F1
#
_entry.id   AF-A0A3D1AZZ9-F1
#
_cell.length_a   1.000
_cell.length_b   1.000
_cell.length_c   1.000
_cell.angle_alpha   90.00
_cell.angle_beta   90.00
_cell.angle_gamma   90.00
#
_symmetry.space_group_name_H-M   'P 1'
#
loop_
_entity.id
_entity.type
_entity.pdbx_description
1 polymer ?
#
loop_
_entity_poly.entity_id
_entity_poly.type
_entity_poly.pdbx_seq_one_letter_code
_entity_poly.pdbx_strand_id
1 'polypeptide(L)'
;MQLSEVFLRFQEDAFKQLLRSISMGKLKTYQLFERLKTRLHLHKLNTETLRNAAPRLRERLAEHDEELATDLSQAILVSHLDMIVAVLNFLGIPHDDGFFAKDVDATPYLTEGWQARVFEQFRNDYPLPLLTFYINHLTLELAQTQALFAPAA
;
A
#
# COMPACT_ATOMS: atom_id res chain seq x y z
N MET A 1 13.92 2.65 -7.08
CA MET A 1 13.26 2.92 -5.79
C MET A 1 12.83 1.60 -5.20
N GLN A 2 12.91 1.46 -3.88
CA GLN A 2 12.58 0.23 -3.16
C GLN A 2 11.19 0.34 -2.51
N LEU A 3 10.51 -0.78 -2.27
CA LEU A 3 9.17 -0.75 -1.70
C LEU A 3 9.20 -0.31 -0.22
N SER A 4 10.29 -0.61 0.50
CA SER A 4 10.52 -0.09 1.86
C SER A 4 10.49 1.44 1.92
N GLU A 5 10.97 2.14 0.89
CA GLU A 5 10.99 3.62 0.83
C GLU A 5 9.58 4.23 0.88
N VAL A 6 8.57 3.54 0.35
CA VAL A 6 7.16 3.99 0.44
C VAL A 6 6.72 4.08 1.88
N PHE A 7 7.07 3.08 2.69
CA PHE A 7 6.70 3.05 4.10
C PHE A 7 7.48 4.08 4.93
N LEU A 8 8.77 4.26 4.64
CA LEU A 8 9.66 5.14 5.40
C LEU A 8 9.29 6.62 5.25
N ARG A 9 8.57 7.01 4.20
CA ARG A 9 8.01 8.36 4.03
C ARG A 9 6.90 8.71 5.01
N PHE A 10 6.19 7.71 5.54
CA PHE A 10 5.16 7.96 6.54
C PHE A 10 5.81 8.30 7.87
N GLN A 11 5.28 9.31 8.54
CA GLN A 11 5.53 9.51 9.97
C GLN A 11 4.98 8.33 10.77
N GLU A 12 5.42 8.20 12.02
CA GLU A 12 5.09 7.05 12.86
C GLU A 12 3.57 6.84 13.03
N ASP A 13 2.82 7.92 13.24
CA ASP A 13 1.36 7.83 13.42
C ASP A 13 0.64 7.42 12.14
N ALA A 14 1.03 7.97 10.99
CA ALA A 14 0.48 7.58 9.69
C ALA A 14 0.79 6.11 9.37
N PHE A 15 1.99 5.63 9.70
CA PHE A 15 2.34 4.22 9.56
C PHE A 15 1.51 3.32 10.48
N LYS A 16 1.29 3.71 11.74
CA LYS A 16 0.38 2.99 12.64
C LYS A 16 -1.06 2.96 12.11
N GLN A 17 -1.52 4.02 11.45
CA GLN A 17 -2.83 4.05 10.80
C GLN A 17 -2.92 3.04 9.65
N LEU A 18 -1.87 2.94 8.81
CA LEU A 18 -1.79 1.90 7.77
C LEU A 18 -1.87 0.49 8.37
N LEU A 19 -1.12 0.20 9.44
CA LEU A 19 -1.18 -1.12 10.08
C LEU A 19 -2.56 -1.44 10.66
N ARG A 20 -3.26 -0.45 11.21
CA ARG A 20 -4.60 -0.62 11.77
C ARG A 20 -5.65 -0.90 10.69
N SER A 21 -5.42 -0.47 9.45
CA SER A 21 -6.37 -0.64 8.36
C SER A 21 -6.36 -2.05 7.76
N ILE A 22 -5.39 -2.90 8.16
CA ILE A 22 -5.28 -4.28 7.69
C ILE A 22 -6.44 -5.12 8.25
N SER A 23 -7.21 -5.73 7.36
CA SER A 23 -8.38 -6.56 7.69
C SER A 23 -7.99 -8.02 7.87
N MET A 24 -8.11 -8.53 9.11
CA MET A 24 -7.84 -9.94 9.41
C MET A 24 -8.74 -10.89 8.60
N GLY A 25 -9.97 -10.47 8.30
CA GLY A 25 -10.90 -11.23 7.46
C GLY A 25 -10.39 -11.35 6.02
N LYS A 26 -10.00 -10.23 5.40
CA LYS A 26 -9.43 -10.22 4.06
C LYS A 26 -8.13 -11.02 4.00
N LEU A 27 -7.25 -10.91 5.00
CA LEU A 27 -6.04 -11.73 5.06
C LEU A 27 -6.34 -13.24 5.05
N LYS A 28 -7.43 -13.68 5.68
CA LYS A 28 -7.84 -15.09 5.64
C LYS A 28 -8.42 -15.47 4.28
N THR A 29 -9.26 -14.62 3.69
CA THR A 29 -9.82 -14.81 2.34
C THR A 29 -8.72 -14.98 1.29
N TYR A 30 -7.66 -14.17 1.36
CA TYR A 30 -6.53 -14.21 0.44
C TYR A 30 -5.38 -15.11 0.92
N GLN A 31 -5.57 -15.91 1.98
CA GLN A 31 -4.57 -16.84 2.52
C GLN A 31 -3.23 -16.20 2.92
N LEU A 32 -3.23 -14.89 3.24
CA LEU A 32 -2.05 -14.14 3.68
C LEU A 32 -1.86 -14.12 5.21
N PHE A 33 -2.84 -14.57 5.99
CA PHE A 33 -2.84 -14.43 7.45
C PHE A 33 -1.61 -15.08 8.12
N GLU A 34 -1.36 -16.36 7.88
CA GLU A 34 -0.23 -17.07 8.52
C GLU A 34 1.13 -16.63 7.96
N ARG A 35 1.21 -16.33 6.66
CA ARG A 35 2.40 -15.77 6.02
C ARG A 35 2.79 -14.45 6.67
N LEU A 36 1.85 -13.52 6.80
CA LEU A 36 2.09 -12.22 7.40
C LEU A 36 2.46 -12.36 8.88
N LYS A 37 1.72 -13.18 9.65
CA LYS A 37 2.04 -13.43 11.06
C LYS A 37 3.48 -13.92 11.24
N THR A 38 3.92 -14.83 10.38
CA THR A 38 5.29 -15.36 10.37
C THR A 38 6.28 -14.27 9.99
N ARG A 39 6.08 -13.56 8.88
CA ARG A 39 6.95 -12.46 8.42
C ARG A 39 7.17 -11.39 9.49
N LEU A 40 6.11 -11.05 10.22
CA LEU A 40 6.14 -10.02 11.25
C LEU A 40 6.68 -10.53 12.60
N HIS A 41 7.02 -11.81 12.72
CA HIS A 41 7.45 -12.47 13.96
C HIS A 41 6.46 -12.21 15.10
N LEU A 42 5.17 -12.47 14.87
CA LEU A 42 4.10 -12.28 15.85
C LEU A 42 3.53 -13.60 16.32
N HIS A 43 3.43 -13.77 17.65
CA HIS A 43 2.74 -14.93 18.23
C HIS A 43 1.24 -14.91 17.95
N LYS A 44 0.66 -13.71 17.80
CA LYS A 44 -0.75 -13.45 17.48
C LYS A 44 -0.84 -12.28 16.50
N LEU A 45 -1.62 -12.45 15.44
CA LEU A 45 -1.88 -11.41 14.45
C LEU A 45 -3.29 -10.83 14.69
N ASN A 46 -3.34 -9.60 15.20
CA ASN A 46 -4.54 -8.78 15.30
C ASN A 46 -4.16 -7.30 15.21
N THR A 47 -5.16 -6.40 15.20
CA THR A 47 -4.95 -4.95 15.08
C THR A 47 -4.05 -4.38 16.19
N GLU A 48 -4.17 -4.89 17.41
CA GLU A 48 -3.39 -4.41 18.57
C GLU A 48 -1.93 -4.84 18.47
N THR A 49 -1.65 -6.12 18.22
CA THR A 49 -0.29 -6.64 18.11
C THR A 49 0.43 -6.07 16.90
N LEU A 50 -0.28 -5.84 15.78
CA LEU A 50 0.24 -5.13 14.62
C LEU A 50 0.65 -3.70 14.97
N ARG A 51 -0.24 -2.94 15.62
CA ARG A 51 0.07 -1.57 16.04
C ARG A 51 1.27 -1.52 16.97
N ASN A 52 1.35 -2.42 17.94
CA ASN A 52 2.43 -2.44 18.92
C ASN A 52 3.77 -2.86 18.28
N ALA A 53 3.73 -3.62 17.18
CA ALA A 53 4.92 -3.99 16.42
C ALA A 53 5.45 -2.86 15.53
N ALA A 54 4.71 -1.75 15.36
CA ALA A 54 5.06 -0.69 14.41
C ALA A 54 6.51 -0.18 14.52
N PRO A 55 7.07 0.10 15.72
CA PRO A 55 8.46 0.57 15.83
C PRO A 55 9.47 -0.44 15.25
N ARG A 56 9.34 -1.72 15.64
CA ARG A 56 10.20 -2.81 15.15
C ARG A 56 10.07 -3.03 13.65
N LEU A 57 8.86 -2.90 13.10
CA LEU A 57 8.65 -3.05 11.66
C LEU A 57 9.31 -1.90 10.89
N ARG A 58 9.29 -0.68 11.42
CA ARG A 58 9.99 0.47 10.80
C ARG A 58 11.50 0.30 10.81
N GLU A 59 12.08 -0.21 11.89
CA GLU A 59 13.52 -0.52 11.96
C GLU A 59 13.91 -1.49 10.84
N ARG A 60 13.16 -2.59 10.68
CA ARG A 60 13.41 -3.57 9.61
C ARG A 60 13.21 -2.99 8.21
N LEU A 61 12.21 -2.14 8.01
CA LEU A 61 12.03 -1.43 6.74
C LEU A 61 13.19 -0.47 6.45
N ALA A 62 13.76 0.16 7.48
CA ALA A 62 14.95 1.01 7.34
C ALA A 62 16.22 0.21 7.03
N GLU A 63 16.26 -1.08 7.39
CA GLU A 63 17.29 -2.04 6.98
C GLU A 63 17.04 -2.62 5.58
N HIS A 64 16.08 -2.08 4.82
CA HIS A 64 15.72 -2.53 3.48
C HIS A 64 15.26 -4.00 3.39
N ASP A 65 14.53 -4.46 4.41
CA ASP A 65 13.84 -5.77 4.37
C ASP A 65 12.68 -5.74 3.34
N GLU A 66 13.02 -5.98 2.07
CA GLU A 66 12.06 -5.92 0.94
C GLU A 66 11.03 -7.06 0.97
N GLU A 67 11.36 -8.19 1.58
CA GLU A 67 10.39 -9.27 1.79
C GLU A 67 9.31 -8.84 2.79
N LEU A 68 9.70 -8.15 3.87
CA LEU A 68 8.76 -7.51 4.78
C LEU A 68 7.94 -6.44 4.06
N ALA A 69 8.56 -5.57 3.28
CA ALA A 69 7.87 -4.52 2.55
C ALA A 69 6.80 -5.10 1.61
N THR A 70 7.15 -6.16 0.87
CA THR A 70 6.25 -6.88 -0.04
C THR A 70 5.06 -7.50 0.70
N ASP A 71 5.31 -8.30 1.73
CA ASP A 71 4.25 -8.97 2.51
C ASP A 71 3.32 -7.95 3.18
N LEU A 72 3.88 -6.85 3.68
CA LEU A 72 3.12 -5.78 4.31
C LEU A 72 2.27 -5.00 3.31
N SER A 73 2.83 -4.70 2.14
CA SER A 73 2.08 -4.07 1.04
C SER A 73 0.92 -4.93 0.61
N GLN A 74 1.13 -6.22 0.36
CA GLN A 74 0.06 -7.15 -0.01
C GLN A 74 -1.05 -7.18 1.04
N ALA A 75 -0.68 -7.24 2.34
CA ALA A 75 -1.64 -7.23 3.43
C ALA A 75 -2.51 -5.95 3.46
N ILE A 76 -1.91 -4.80 3.20
CA ILE A 76 -2.63 -3.52 3.09
C ILE A 76 -3.51 -3.52 1.85
N LEU A 77 -2.97 -3.83 0.67
CA LEU A 77 -3.71 -3.77 -0.59
C LEU A 77 -4.95 -4.65 -0.60
N VAL A 78 -4.85 -5.93 -0.22
CA VAL A 78 -6.02 -6.82 -0.21
C VAL A 78 -7.09 -6.42 0.82
N SER A 79 -6.71 -5.59 1.79
CA SER A 79 -7.64 -5.04 2.78
C SER A 79 -8.47 -3.88 2.22
N HIS A 80 -8.06 -3.29 1.08
CA HIS A 80 -8.62 -2.05 0.52
C HIS A 80 -8.89 -2.13 -0.98
N LEU A 81 -9.29 -3.31 -1.48
CA LEU A 81 -9.56 -3.53 -2.91
C LEU A 81 -10.61 -2.57 -3.49
N ASP A 82 -11.61 -2.17 -2.71
CA ASP A 82 -12.64 -1.24 -3.18
C ASP A 82 -12.04 0.14 -3.56
N MET A 83 -11.07 0.63 -2.78
CA MET A 83 -10.33 1.87 -3.08
C MET A 83 -9.45 1.67 -4.31
N ILE A 84 -8.74 0.54 -4.39
CA ILE A 84 -7.86 0.20 -5.51
C ILE A 84 -8.66 0.21 -6.80
N VAL A 85 -9.80 -0.48 -6.83
CA VAL A 85 -10.72 -0.52 -7.97
C VAL A 85 -11.21 0.87 -8.34
N ALA A 86 -11.63 1.69 -7.36
CA ALA A 86 -12.09 3.06 -7.63
C ALA A 86 -11.00 3.92 -8.30
N VAL A 87 -9.76 3.86 -7.79
CA VAL A 87 -8.62 4.61 -8.34
C VAL A 87 -8.24 4.11 -9.74
N LEU A 88 -8.20 2.79 -9.96
CA LEU A 88 -7.86 2.24 -11.26
C LEU A 88 -8.93 2.56 -12.32
N ASN A 89 -10.22 2.47 -11.95
CA ASN A 89 -11.32 2.92 -12.80
C ASN A 89 -11.20 4.40 -13.16
N PHE A 90 -10.86 5.26 -12.19
CA PHE A 90 -10.65 6.69 -12.44
C PHE A 90 -9.49 6.96 -13.42
N LEU A 91 -8.40 6.19 -13.32
CA LEU A 91 -7.27 6.26 -14.24
C LEU A 91 -7.54 5.57 -15.58
N GLY A 92 -8.60 4.75 -15.66
CA GLY A 92 -8.91 3.93 -16.83
C GLY A 92 -7.99 2.73 -17.03
N ILE A 93 -7.23 2.34 -16.00
CA ILE A 93 -6.26 1.23 -16.09
C ILE A 93 -7.04 -0.10 -16.09
N PRO A 94 -6.82 -1.00 -17.07
CA PRO A 94 -7.46 -2.31 -17.09
C PRO A 94 -7.08 -3.16 -15.87
N HIS A 95 -8.08 -3.72 -15.21
CA HIS A 95 -7.91 -4.58 -14.04
C HIS A 95 -9.07 -5.59 -13.92
N ASP A 96 -8.87 -6.64 -13.13
CA ASP A 96 -9.89 -7.58 -12.70
C ASP A 96 -10.00 -7.50 -11.17
N ASP A 97 -11.06 -6.87 -10.65
CA ASP A 97 -11.27 -6.63 -9.21
C ASP A 97 -10.04 -6.06 -8.45
N GLY A 98 -9.29 -5.16 -9.10
CA GLY A 98 -8.11 -4.50 -8.53
C GLY A 98 -6.80 -5.24 -8.80
N PHE A 99 -6.84 -6.38 -9.49
CA PHE A 99 -5.66 -7.13 -9.91
C PHE A 99 -5.31 -6.83 -11.37
N PHE A 100 -4.03 -6.63 -11.64
CA PHE A 100 -3.54 -6.46 -13.01
C PHE A 100 -3.41 -7.80 -13.73
N ALA A 101 -3.64 -7.77 -15.04
CA ALA A 101 -3.18 -8.85 -15.90
C ALA A 101 -1.65 -8.95 -15.85
N LYS A 102 -1.12 -10.15 -16.02
CA LYS A 102 0.31 -10.35 -16.23
C LYS A 102 0.70 -9.56 -17.48
N ASP A 103 1.61 -8.59 -17.32
CA ASP A 103 2.12 -7.73 -18.40
C ASP A 103 1.20 -6.55 -18.83
N VAL A 104 0.38 -5.99 -17.93
CA VAL A 104 -0.33 -4.74 -18.23
C VAL A 104 0.65 -3.58 -18.48
N ASP A 105 0.55 -2.93 -19.65
CA ASP A 105 1.23 -1.65 -19.89
C ASP A 105 0.32 -0.51 -19.43
N ALA A 106 0.63 0.03 -18.25
CA ALA A 106 -0.13 1.14 -17.67
C ALA A 106 0.41 2.52 -18.06
N THR A 107 1.54 2.58 -18.78
CA THR A 107 2.19 3.83 -19.21
C THR A 107 1.23 4.81 -19.90
N PRO A 108 0.32 4.37 -20.79
CA PRO A 108 -0.61 5.28 -21.47
C PRO A 108 -1.62 5.97 -20.54
N TYR A 109 -1.89 5.39 -19.37
CA TYR A 109 -2.90 5.86 -18.43
C TYR A 109 -2.33 6.78 -17.36
N LEU A 110 -1.04 6.62 -17.05
CA LEU A 110 -0.31 7.41 -16.04
C LEU A 110 0.23 8.72 -16.64
N THR A 111 -0.69 9.55 -17.13
CA THR A 111 -0.37 10.85 -17.72
C THR A 111 0.18 11.85 -16.70
N GLU A 112 0.77 12.95 -17.17
CA GLU A 112 1.34 13.98 -16.32
C GLU A 112 0.38 14.42 -15.20
N GLY A 113 0.90 14.51 -13.97
CA GLY A 113 0.12 14.92 -12.80
C GLY A 113 -0.93 13.92 -12.30
N TRP A 114 -0.97 12.68 -12.81
CA TRP A 114 -1.96 11.67 -12.39
C TRP A 114 -2.00 11.46 -10.87
N GLN A 115 -0.85 11.46 -10.19
CA GLN A 115 -0.75 11.28 -8.74
C GLN A 115 -1.58 12.35 -8.00
N ALA A 116 -1.44 13.62 -8.40
CA ALA A 116 -2.18 14.73 -7.81
C ALA A 116 -3.66 14.68 -8.14
N ARG A 117 -4.03 14.28 -9.38
CA ARG A 117 -5.44 14.12 -9.78
C ARG A 117 -6.15 13.04 -8.97
N VAL A 118 -5.49 11.89 -8.76
CA VAL A 118 -6.01 10.80 -7.91
C VAL A 118 -6.14 11.30 -6.47
N PHE A 119 -5.11 11.96 -5.93
CA PHE A 119 -5.15 12.48 -4.57
C PHE A 119 -6.32 13.44 -4.37
N GLU A 120 -6.47 14.46 -5.21
CA GLU A 120 -7.55 15.44 -5.10
C GLU A 120 -8.94 14.84 -5.28
N GLN A 121 -9.08 13.85 -6.16
CA GLN A 121 -10.35 13.16 -6.37
C GLN A 121 -10.81 12.39 -5.13
N PHE A 122 -9.89 11.72 -4.43
CA PHE A 122 -10.23 10.68 -3.46
C PHE A 122 -9.86 11.01 -2.00
N ARG A 123 -9.17 12.13 -1.74
CA ARG A 123 -8.69 12.51 -0.39
C ARG A 123 -9.79 12.68 0.67
N ASN A 124 -11.04 12.91 0.25
CA ASN A 124 -12.18 13.04 1.15
C ASN A 124 -12.92 11.70 1.36
N ASP A 125 -12.69 10.71 0.51
CA ASP A 125 -13.37 9.42 0.53
C ASP A 125 -12.58 8.34 1.30
N TYR A 126 -11.25 8.46 1.31
CA TYR A 126 -10.36 7.48 1.93
C TYR A 126 -9.35 8.12 2.88
N PRO A 127 -8.85 7.37 3.90
CA PRO A 127 -7.80 7.87 4.79
C PRO A 127 -6.54 8.30 4.01
N LEU A 128 -6.07 9.52 4.28
CA LEU A 128 -4.92 10.10 3.56
C LEU A 128 -3.66 9.22 3.54
N PRO A 129 -3.25 8.54 4.64
CA PRO A 129 -2.09 7.66 4.59
C PRO A 129 -2.29 6.48 3.64
N LEU A 130 -3.50 5.93 3.58
CA LEU A 130 -3.83 4.80 2.71
C LEU A 130 -3.84 5.21 1.23
N LEU A 131 -4.48 6.33 0.91
CA LEU A 131 -4.50 6.86 -0.46
C LEU A 131 -3.09 7.20 -0.94
N THR A 132 -2.30 7.88 -0.10
CA THR A 132 -0.90 8.22 -0.41
C THR A 132 -0.04 6.97 -0.57
N PHE A 133 -0.25 5.95 0.26
CA PHE A 133 0.43 4.67 0.16
C PHE A 133 0.14 4.02 -1.19
N TYR A 134 -1.12 3.96 -1.60
CA TYR A 134 -1.49 3.33 -2.86
C TYR A 134 -0.97 4.08 -4.08
N ILE A 135 -1.03 5.42 -4.10
CA ILE A 135 -0.45 6.24 -5.18
C ILE A 135 1.06 5.93 -5.32
N ASN A 136 1.78 5.88 -4.20
CA ASN A 136 3.21 5.59 -4.19
C ASN A 136 3.53 4.15 -4.58
N HIS A 137 2.72 3.18 -4.14
CA HIS A 137 2.82 1.80 -4.57
C HIS A 137 2.63 1.69 -6.10
N LEU A 138 1.59 2.32 -6.64
CA LEU A 138 1.29 2.28 -8.07
C LEU A 138 2.41 2.94 -8.90
N THR A 139 3.03 4.00 -8.37
CA THR A 139 4.20 4.63 -8.98
C THR A 139 5.39 3.67 -9.09
N LEU A 140 5.64 2.86 -8.05
CA LEU A 140 6.71 1.86 -8.09
C LEU A 140 6.42 0.74 -9.09
N GLU A 141 5.22 0.19 -9.05
CA GLU A 141 4.84 -0.96 -9.89
C GLU A 141 4.84 -0.60 -11.38
N LEU A 142 4.29 0.57 -11.72
CA LEU A 142 3.90 0.87 -13.11
C LEU A 142 4.69 2.02 -13.74
N ALA A 143 5.20 2.97 -12.95
CA ALA A 143 5.88 4.15 -13.49
C ALA A 143 7.42 4.06 -13.40
N GLN A 144 7.97 3.26 -12.48
CA GLN A 144 9.39 2.89 -12.22
C GLN A 144 10.46 4.01 -12.14
N THR A 145 10.22 5.17 -12.75
CA THR A 145 11.13 6.31 -12.94
C THR A 145 10.56 7.63 -12.41
N GLN A 146 9.33 7.63 -11.89
CA GLN A 146 8.69 8.81 -11.29
C GLN A 146 8.93 8.88 -9.78
N ALA A 147 9.15 10.10 -9.27
CA ALA A 147 9.34 10.33 -7.84
C ALA A 147 8.08 9.95 -7.03
N LEU A 148 8.30 9.48 -5.81
CA LEU A 148 7.20 9.24 -4.88
C LEU A 148 6.45 10.54 -4.59
N PHE A 149 5.12 10.46 -4.63
CA PHE A 149 4.20 11.52 -4.32
C PHE A 149 4.28 11.91 -2.84
N ALA A 150 4.24 13.21 -2.59
CA ALA A 150 4.01 13.81 -1.29
C ALA A 150 2.95 14.90 -1.47
N PRO A 151 1.78 14.80 -0.82
CA PRO A 151 0.77 15.83 -0.92
C PRO A 151 1.32 17.16 -0.36
N ALA A 152 0.92 18.28 -0.97
CA ALA A 152 1.21 19.59 -0.41
C ALA A 152 0.52 19.71 0.96
N ALA A 153 1.28 20.15 1.96
CA ALA A 153 0.81 20.32 3.34
C ALA A 153 -0.20 21.47 3.47
#